data_AF-A0A356RG13-F1
#
_entry.id   AF-A0A356RG13-F1
#
_cell.length_a   1.000
_cell.length_b   1.000
_cell.length_c   1.000
_cell.angle_alpha   90.00
_cell.angle_beta   90.00
_cell.angle_gamma   90.00
#
_symmetry.space_group_name_H-M   'P 1'
#
loop_
_entity.id
_entity.type
_entity.pdbx_description
1 polymer ?
#
loop_
_entity_poly.entity_id
_entity_poly.type
_entity_poly.pdbx_seq_one_letter_code
_entity_poly.pdbx_strand_id
1 'polypeptide(L)'
;MRDRQTLKGLVKLTHIDKLTAQEARLLKESYVFLRNLEHKLQMVHEFQTHLLPSKTEEIGKCAVRMGYLKQLTVAQATEKFLYDYRRHTTTVHQLYERILCSSSS
;
A
#
# COMPACT_ATOMS: atom_id res chain seq x y z
N MET A 1 6.14 -4.92 -10.86
CA MET A 1 7.43 -5.01 -10.12
C MET A 1 7.70 -3.83 -9.16
N ARG A 2 6.82 -2.83 -9.00
CA ARG A 2 7.08 -1.67 -8.13
C ARG A 2 6.77 -1.90 -6.64
N ASP A 3 5.66 -2.53 -6.29
CA ASP A 3 5.23 -2.70 -4.89
C ASP A 3 6.21 -3.43 -3.97
N ARG A 4 6.84 -4.50 -4.47
CA ARG A 4 7.74 -5.34 -3.66
C ARG A 4 9.05 -4.64 -3.28
N GLN A 5 9.53 -3.74 -4.14
CA GLN A 5 10.72 -2.94 -3.87
C GLN A 5 10.39 -1.81 -2.88
N THR A 6 9.20 -1.21 -3.03
CA THR A 6 8.70 -0.13 -2.17
C THR A 6 8.51 -0.62 -0.74
N LEU A 7 7.86 -1.76 -0.51
CA LEU A 7 7.66 -2.32 0.84
C LEU A 7 8.97 -2.68 1.55
N LYS A 8 9.94 -3.25 0.84
CA LYS A 8 11.28 -3.54 1.41
C LYS A 8 12.08 -2.26 1.68
N GLY A 9 11.92 -1.24 0.82
CA GLY A 9 12.49 0.10 1.04
C GLY A 9 11.94 0.75 2.30
N LEU A 10 10.62 0.68 2.52
CA LEU A 10 9.94 1.23 3.69
C LEU A 10 10.49 0.72 5.03
N VAL A 11 10.72 -0.59 5.16
CA VAL A 11 11.32 -1.19 6.37
C VAL A 11 12.70 -0.61 6.63
N LYS A 12 13.52 -0.42 5.58
CA LYS A 12 14.84 0.21 5.73
C LYS A 12 14.73 1.69 6.13
N LEU A 13 13.74 2.42 5.61
CA LEU A 13 13.53 3.83 5.93
C LEU A 13 13.08 4.07 7.37
N THR A 14 12.32 3.14 7.98
CA THR A 14 11.89 3.29 9.39
C THR A 14 13.06 3.28 10.39
N HIS A 15 14.24 2.83 9.98
CA HIS A 15 15.45 2.85 10.79
C HIS A 15 16.33 4.09 10.58
N ILE A 16 15.92 5.02 9.70
CA ILE A 16 16.65 6.25 9.41
C ILE A 16 16.01 7.39 10.21
N ASP A 17 16.80 8.06 11.06
CA ASP A 17 16.39 9.17 11.95
C ASP A 17 15.97 10.47 11.20
N LYS A 18 15.71 10.38 9.88
CA LYS A 18 15.36 11.51 9.00
C LYS A 18 13.84 11.77 8.91
N LEU A 19 13.03 11.00 9.65
CA LEU A 19 11.57 11.07 9.64
C LEU A 19 11.07 11.81 10.88
N THR A 20 10.17 12.76 10.68
CA THR A 20 9.41 13.31 11.81
C THR A 20 8.44 12.25 12.37
N ALA A 21 8.01 12.40 13.63
CA ALA A 21 7.06 11.47 14.25
C ALA A 21 5.75 11.32 13.46
N GLN A 22 5.29 12.41 12.81
CA GLN A 22 4.09 12.40 11.97
C GLN A 22 4.31 11.61 10.68
N GLU A 23 5.46 11.77 10.03
CA GLU A 23 5.79 11.03 8.81
C GLU A 23 6.03 9.55 9.09
N ALA A 24 6.73 9.23 10.19
CA ALA A 24 6.92 7.85 10.64
C ALA A 24 5.57 7.15 10.89
N ARG A 25 4.60 7.87 11.48
CA ARG A 25 3.23 7.38 11.66
C ARG A 25 2.53 7.12 10.32
N LEU A 26 2.55 8.10 9.41
CA LEU A 26 1.93 7.95 8.08
C LEU A 26 2.55 6.80 7.28
N LEU A 27 3.88 6.65 7.37
CA LEU A 27 4.63 5.58 6.72
C LEU A 27 4.24 4.21 7.31
N LYS A 28 4.12 4.12 8.64
CA LYS A 28 3.68 2.91 9.34
C LYS A 28 2.24 2.53 8.97
N GLU A 29 1.31 3.49 8.95
CA GLU A 29 -0.08 3.24 8.54
C GLU A 29 -0.15 2.75 7.08
N SER A 30 0.60 3.39 6.18
CA SER A 30 0.70 2.98 4.78
C SER A 30 1.34 1.60 4.62
N TYR A 31 2.39 1.30 5.37
CA TYR A 31 3.04 0.00 5.38
C TYR A 31 2.09 -1.11 5.84
N VAL A 32 1.38 -0.91 6.95
CA VAL A 32 0.41 -1.89 7.46
C VAL A 32 -0.70 -2.15 6.44
N PHE A 33 -1.23 -1.09 5.81
CA PHE A 33 -2.23 -1.23 4.75
C PHE A 33 -1.71 -2.08 3.57
N LEU A 34 -0.55 -1.71 3.02
CA LEU A 34 0.05 -2.40 1.88
C LEU A 34 0.44 -3.84 2.21
N ARG A 35 0.92 -4.11 3.44
CA ARG A 35 1.26 -5.46 3.90
C ARG A 35 0.04 -6.35 4.06
N ASN A 36 -1.05 -5.79 4.59
CA ASN A 36 -2.33 -6.51 4.69
C ASN A 36 -2.90 -6.83 3.30
N LEU A 37 -2.78 -5.89 2.35
CA LEU A 37 -3.15 -6.13 0.96
C LEU A 37 -2.29 -7.23 0.34
N GLU A 38 -0.97 -7.18 0.49
CA GLU A 38 -0.05 -8.19 -0.02
C GLU A 38 -0.36 -9.58 0.54
N HIS A 39 -0.53 -9.71 1.86
CA HIS A 39 -0.91 -10.98 2.49
C HIS A 39 -2.24 -11.51 1.95
N LYS A 40 -3.25 -10.65 1.76
CA LYS A 40 -4.54 -11.07 1.19
C LYS A 40 -4.41 -11.49 -0.27
N LEU A 41 -3.59 -10.80 -1.07
CA LEU A 41 -3.32 -11.20 -2.45
C LEU A 41 -2.59 -12.55 -2.50
N GLN A 42 -1.64 -12.78 -1.60
CA GLN A 42 -0.96 -14.08 -1.45
C GLN A 42 -1.92 -15.20 -1.06
N MET A 43 -2.95 -14.92 -0.25
CA MET A 43 -3.98 -15.90 0.09
C MET A 43 -4.98 -16.18 -1.04
N VAL A 44 -5.17 -15.23 -1.97
CA VAL A 44 -6.11 -15.38 -3.12
C VAL A 44 -5.45 -16.16 -4.25
N HIS A 45 -4.18 -15.89 -4.52
CA HIS A 45 -3.43 -16.52 -5.59
C HIS A 45 -2.45 -17.53 -5.00
N GLU A 46 -2.88 -18.79 -4.86
CA GLU A 46 -2.02 -19.94 -4.53
C GLU A 46 -0.84 -20.13 -5.53
N PHE A 47 -0.81 -19.33 -6.60
CA PHE A 47 0.28 -19.20 -7.56
C PHE A 47 0.69 -17.73 -7.75
N GLN A 48 1.75 -17.34 -7.04
CA GLN A 48 2.85 -16.46 -7.49
C GLN A 48 2.57 -15.15 -8.28
N THR A 49 1.39 -14.52 -8.20
CA THR A 49 1.15 -13.20 -8.78
C THR A 49 0.92 -12.14 -7.70
N HIS A 50 2.00 -11.57 -7.17
CA HIS A 50 2.00 -10.43 -6.23
C HIS A 50 1.68 -9.09 -6.90
N LEU A 51 0.76 -9.08 -7.87
CA LEU A 51 0.33 -7.88 -8.58
C LEU A 51 -1.14 -7.66 -8.29
N LEU A 52 -1.51 -6.39 -8.12
CA LEU A 52 -2.90 -5.99 -8.12
C LEU A 52 -3.54 -6.48 -9.42
N PRO A 53 -4.61 -7.28 -9.36
CA PRO A 53 -5.23 -7.82 -10.56
C PRO A 53 -5.76 -6.67 -11.41
N SER A 54 -5.49 -6.70 -12.72
CA SER A 54 -5.94 -5.64 -13.64
C SER A 54 -7.44 -5.67 -13.92
N LYS A 55 -8.14 -6.72 -13.48
CA LYS A 55 -9.59 -6.89 -13.65
C LYS A 55 -10.34 -6.22 -12.49
N THR A 56 -11.23 -5.30 -12.81
CA THR A 56 -12.07 -4.56 -11.84
C THR A 56 -12.83 -5.46 -10.86
N GLU A 57 -13.30 -6.63 -11.32
CA GLU A 57 -14.01 -7.59 -10.48
C GLU A 57 -13.12 -8.17 -9.36
N GLU A 58 -11.86 -8.47 -9.68
CA GLU A 58 -10.89 -8.98 -8.72
C GLU A 58 -10.46 -7.89 -7.72
N ILE A 59 -10.37 -6.64 -8.17
CA ILE A 59 -10.15 -5.47 -7.30
C ILE A 59 -11.35 -5.32 -6.34
N GLY A 60 -12.58 -5.51 -6.83
CA GLY A 60 -13.77 -5.49 -5.98
C GLY A 60 -13.73 -6.58 -4.92
N LYS A 61 -13.36 -7.82 -5.28
CA LYS A 61 -13.14 -8.91 -4.31
C LYS A 61 -12.07 -8.57 -3.28
N CYS A 62 -10.98 -7.91 -3.70
CA CYS A 62 -9.95 -7.42 -2.78
C CYS A 62 -10.50 -6.37 -1.81
N ALA A 63 -11.27 -5.39 -2.30
CA ALA A 63 -11.91 -4.37 -1.47
C ALA A 63 -12.85 -4.99 -0.43
N VAL A 64 -13.66 -5.97 -0.84
CA VAL A 64 -14.53 -6.73 0.08
C VAL A 64 -13.70 -7.41 1.17
N ARG A 65 -12.65 -8.14 0.79
CA ARG A 65 -11.79 -8.86 1.74
C ARG A 65 -11.00 -7.92 2.65
N MET A 66 -10.69 -6.71 2.20
CA MET A 66 -10.08 -5.65 3.00
C MET A 66 -11.08 -5.00 3.99
N GLY A 67 -12.36 -5.37 3.94
CA GLY A 67 -13.40 -4.92 4.86
C GLY A 67 -14.16 -3.67 4.40
N TYR A 68 -14.05 -3.29 3.12
CA TYR A 68 -14.70 -2.09 2.58
C TYR A 68 -16.20 -2.29 2.27
N LEU A 69 -16.70 -3.53 2.19
CA LEU A 69 -18.10 -3.83 1.79
C LEU A 69 -19.14 -3.61 2.91
N LYS A 70 -18.82 -2.99 4.04
CA LYS A 70 -19.75 -2.93 5.18
C LYS A 70 -21.11 -2.30 4.84
N GLN A 71 -21.11 -1.12 4.23
CA GLN A 71 -22.31 -0.36 3.85
C GLN A 71 -22.22 0.18 2.42
N LEU A 72 -21.26 -0.31 1.64
CA LEU A 72 -20.94 0.17 0.30
C LEU A 72 -21.24 -0.93 -0.70
N THR A 73 -21.68 -0.54 -1.91
CA THR A 73 -21.74 -1.47 -3.03
C THR A 73 -20.34 -1.94 -3.41
N VAL A 74 -20.21 -3.06 -4.13
CA VAL A 74 -18.90 -3.54 -4.60
C VAL A 74 -18.18 -2.45 -5.39
N ALA A 75 -18.90 -1.68 -6.22
CA ALA A 75 -18.33 -0.55 -6.97
C ALA A 75 -17.77 0.53 -6.04
N GLN A 76 -18.57 1.02 -5.07
CA GLN A 76 -18.13 2.04 -4.12
C GLN A 76 -16.98 1.55 -3.21
N ALA A 77 -17.01 0.28 -2.79
CA ALA A 77 -15.94 -0.34 -2.03
C ALA A 77 -14.64 -0.40 -2.87
N THR A 78 -14.75 -0.74 -4.17
CA THR A 78 -13.64 -0.76 -5.12
C THR A 78 -13.03 0.64 -5.29
N GLU A 79 -13.86 1.65 -5.51
CA GLU A 79 -13.41 3.04 -5.66
C GLU A 79 -12.70 3.55 -4.40
N LYS A 80 -13.29 3.29 -3.22
CA LYS A 80 -12.71 3.70 -1.94
C LYS A 80 -11.39 2.99 -1.66
N PHE A 81 -11.33 1.69 -1.95
CA PHE A 81 -10.09 0.91 -1.86
C PHE A 81 -9.00 1.46 -2.79
N LEU A 82 -9.33 1.77 -4.05
CA LEU A 82 -8.39 2.35 -5.01
C LEU A 82 -7.92 3.73 -4.59
N TYR A 83 -8.82 4.53 -4.00
CA TYR A 83 -8.46 5.83 -3.42
C TYR A 83 -7.45 5.68 -2.29
N ASP A 84 -7.70 4.82 -1.31
CA ASP A 84 -6.79 4.58 -0.19
C ASP A 84 -5.46 3.98 -0.67
N TYR A 85 -5.50 3.04 -1.61
CA TYR A 85 -4.31 2.46 -2.22
C TYR A 85 -3.42 3.52 -2.90
N ARG A 86 -4.01 4.39 -3.73
CA ARG A 86 -3.28 5.50 -4.35
C ARG A 86 -2.72 6.45 -3.30
N ARG A 87 -3.51 6.81 -2.29
CA ARG A 87 -3.07 7.71 -1.21
C ARG A 87 -1.85 7.15 -0.49
N HIS A 88 -1.90 5.88 -0.05
CA HIS A 88 -0.78 5.23 0.63
C HIS A 88 0.46 5.10 -0.26
N THR A 89 0.30 4.68 -1.51
CA THR A 89 1.43 4.57 -2.46
C THR A 89 2.06 5.93 -2.78
N THR A 90 1.26 6.98 -2.96
CA THR A 90 1.75 8.35 -3.16
C THR A 90 2.48 8.88 -1.93
N THR A 91 1.92 8.75 -0.72
CA THR A 91 2.58 9.18 0.53
C THR A 91 3.93 8.50 0.70
N VAL A 92 3.98 7.20 0.47
CA VAL A 92 5.23 6.43 0.53
C VAL A 92 6.23 6.92 -0.51
N HIS A 93 5.80 7.17 -1.75
CA HIS A 93 6.68 7.65 -2.81
C HIS A 93 7.28 9.01 -2.47
N GLN A 94 6.44 9.96 -2.04
CA GLN A 94 6.87 11.31 -1.65
C GLN A 94 7.86 11.30 -0.48
N LEU A 95 7.60 10.48 0.55
CA LEU A 95 8.51 10.34 1.69
C LEU A 95 9.84 9.69 1.27
N TYR A 96 9.78 8.67 0.41
CA TYR A 96 10.98 8.02 -0.14
C TYR A 96 11.84 8.99 -0.95
N GLU A 97 11.23 9.75 -1.87
CA GLU A 97 11.93 10.77 -2.67
C GLU A 97 12.53 11.86 -1.79
N ARG A 98 11.80 12.33 -0.77
CA ARG A 98 12.30 13.33 0.18
C ARG A 98 13.55 12.84 0.93
N ILE A 99 13.53 11.59 1.41
CA ILE A 99 14.66 11.00 2.16
C ILE A 99 15.87 10.76 1.25
N LEU A 100 15.64 10.28 0.01
CA LEU A 100 16.73 10.08 -0.95
C LEU A 100 17.36 11.40 -1.38
N CYS A 101 16.55 12.42 -1.70
CA CYS A 101 17.04 13.74 -2.07
C CYS A 101 17.84 14.38 -0.92
N SER A 102 17.37 14.24 0.32
CA SER A 102 18.08 14.69 1.53
C SER A 102 19.30 13.83 1.92
N SER A 103 19.60 12.74 1.23
CA SER A 103 20.78 11.90 1.49
C SER A 103 21.89 12.07 0.45
N SER A 104 21.63 12.85 -0.60
CA SER A 104 22.59 13.19 -1.66
C SER A 104 23.21 14.58 -1.46
N SER A 105 23.31 15.07 -0.23
CA SER A 105 23.98 16.33 0.12
C SER A 105 24.87 16.15 1.33
#